data_AF-A0A924J0B7-F1
#
_entry.id   AF-A0A924J0B7-F1
#
_cell.length_a   1.000
_cell.length_b   1.000
_cell.length_c   1.000
_cell.angle_alpha   90.00
_cell.angle_beta   90.00
_cell.angle_gamma   90.00
#
_symmetry.space_group_name_H-M   'P 1'
#
loop_
_entity.id
_entity.type
_entity.pdbx_description
1 polymer ?
#
loop_
_entity_poly.entity_id
_entity_poly.type
_entity_poly.pdbx_seq_one_letter_code
_entity_poly.pdbx_strand_id
1 'polypeptide(L)'
;MYLNCHTFHSLRYGTISIENLVQQAVENNIKTLALTDINTITGIYDFTKLCHQNEIKPVVGVEIRSENELYYITLAKNAKGIAEINRMLTAHNCKGKILPKTNPDFKEVFVVYPLENIPETLLDNEFIGVKAEQLNLIFNSML
;
A
#
# COMPACT_ATOMS: atom_id res chain seq x y z
N MET A 1 -10.60 8.55 -3.32
CA MET A 1 -9.53 8.08 -2.42
C MET A 1 -8.37 7.64 -3.30
N TYR A 2 -7.13 7.99 -2.94
CA TYR A 2 -5.95 7.39 -3.58
C TYR A 2 -5.38 6.29 -2.70
N LEU A 3 -5.14 5.12 -3.29
CA LEU A 3 -4.79 3.87 -2.58
C LEU A 3 -3.29 3.55 -2.63
N ASN A 4 -2.61 4.00 -3.67
CA ASN A 4 -1.21 3.67 -3.94
C ASN A 4 -0.44 4.97 -4.16
N CYS A 5 0.23 5.45 -3.13
CA CYS A 5 1.00 6.70 -3.16
C CYS A 5 2.35 6.50 -2.47
N HIS A 6 3.37 7.13 -3.04
CA HIS A 6 4.75 7.02 -2.58
C HIS A 6 5.35 8.39 -2.31
N THR A 7 6.26 8.43 -1.35
CA THR A 7 7.07 9.59 -1.00
C THR A 7 8.55 9.21 -1.11
N PHE A 8 9.46 10.16 -0.89
CA PHE A 8 10.90 9.88 -0.84
C PHE A 8 11.29 8.83 0.20
N HIS A 9 10.40 8.50 1.15
CA HIS A 9 10.62 7.40 2.08
C HIS A 9 10.66 6.04 1.37
N SER A 10 10.04 5.89 0.20
CA SER A 10 10.29 4.79 -0.74
C SER A 10 11.73 4.86 -1.27
N LEU A 11 12.68 4.36 -0.47
CA LEU A 11 14.11 4.50 -0.74
C LEU A 11 14.46 4.05 -2.17
N ARG A 12 15.08 4.96 -2.93
CA ARG A 12 15.49 4.80 -4.34
C ARG A 12 14.37 4.86 -5.38
N TYR A 13 13.11 5.06 -4.99
CA TYR A 13 11.98 5.09 -5.92
C TYR A 13 11.16 6.37 -5.84
N GLY A 14 10.97 6.95 -4.64
CA GLY A 14 10.16 8.14 -4.46
C GLY A 14 10.96 9.44 -4.51
N THR A 15 10.35 10.49 -5.05
CA THR A 15 10.93 11.84 -5.13
C THR A 15 10.06 12.91 -4.44
N ILE A 16 8.79 12.61 -4.22
CA ILE A 16 7.80 13.55 -3.68
C ILE A 16 7.90 13.56 -2.15
N SER A 17 7.86 14.74 -1.53
CA SER A 17 7.78 14.87 -0.07
C SER A 17 6.38 14.56 0.45
N ILE A 18 6.27 14.23 1.74
CA ILE A 18 4.96 14.01 2.37
C ILE A 18 4.09 15.27 2.24
N GLU A 19 4.68 16.45 2.45
CA GLU A 19 4.00 17.74 2.33
C GLU A 19 3.43 17.94 0.93
N ASN A 20 4.25 17.72 -0.11
CA ASN A 20 3.82 17.85 -1.50
C ASN A 20 2.75 16.82 -1.87
N LEU A 21 2.82 15.60 -1.31
CA LEU A 21 1.80 14.58 -1.53
C LEU A 21 0.46 15.00 -0.91
N VAL A 22 0.47 15.48 0.34
CA VAL A 22 -0.74 15.94 1.03
C VAL A 22 -1.32 17.19 0.34
N GLN A 23 -0.46 18.12 -0.08
CA GLN A 23 -0.88 19.32 -0.80
C GLN A 23 -1.58 18.99 -2.13
N GLN A 24 -1.01 18.06 -2.91
CA GLN A 24 -1.68 17.58 -4.13
C GLN A 24 -3.03 16.95 -3.83
N ALA A 25 -3.17 16.22 -2.73
CA ALA A 25 -4.45 15.64 -2.33
C ALA A 25 -5.49 16.72 -1.99
N VAL A 26 -5.08 17.82 -1.33
CA VAL A 26 -5.93 18.99 -1.08
C VAL A 26 -6.39 19.61 -2.40
N GLU A 27 -5.46 19.89 -3.31
CA GLU A 27 -5.73 20.51 -4.61
C GLU A 27 -6.69 19.68 -5.47
N ASN A 28 -6.61 18.36 -5.36
CA ASN A 28 -7.48 17.42 -6.08
C ASN A 28 -8.77 17.06 -5.29
N ASN A 29 -9.08 17.78 -4.20
CA ASN A 29 -10.26 17.54 -3.36
C ASN A 29 -10.36 16.10 -2.83
N ILE A 30 -9.23 15.43 -2.60
CA ILE A 30 -9.17 14.07 -2.10
C ILE A 30 -9.39 14.06 -0.59
N LYS A 31 -10.44 13.37 -0.13
CA LYS A 31 -10.80 13.27 1.30
C LYS A 31 -10.21 12.08 2.04
N THR A 32 -9.59 11.15 1.31
CA THR A 32 -8.95 9.97 1.91
C THR A 32 -7.74 9.61 1.07
N LEU A 33 -6.60 9.47 1.74
CA LEU A 33 -5.29 9.28 1.12
C LEU A 33 -4.58 8.14 1.83
N ALA A 34 -4.07 7.17 1.08
CA ALA A 34 -3.21 6.12 1.59
C ALA A 34 -1.74 6.46 1.33
N LEU A 35 -0.89 6.29 2.33
CA LEU A 35 0.55 6.25 2.14
C LEU A 35 0.99 4.79 2.06
N THR A 36 1.57 4.40 0.95
CA THR A 36 2.00 3.01 0.67
C THR A 36 3.42 3.00 0.16
N ASP A 37 4.36 3.55 0.94
CA ASP A 37 5.76 3.53 0.58
C ASP A 37 6.28 2.10 0.38
N ILE A 38 7.29 1.95 -0.49
CA ILE A 38 7.81 0.64 -0.88
C ILE A 38 8.61 0.04 0.28
N ASN A 39 8.15 -1.11 0.79
CA ASN A 39 8.77 -1.89 1.86
C ASN A 39 9.11 -1.10 3.14
N THR A 40 8.40 -0.01 3.42
CA THR A 40 8.67 0.84 4.59
C THR A 40 7.45 1.63 5.05
N ILE A 41 7.48 2.06 6.31
CA ILE A 41 6.46 2.89 6.95
C ILE A 41 7.05 4.12 7.64
N THR A 42 8.31 4.50 7.35
CA THR A 42 9.03 5.51 8.13
C THR A 42 8.36 6.88 8.12
N GLY A 43 7.63 7.23 7.06
CA GLY A 43 6.94 8.51 6.91
C GLY A 43 5.55 8.60 7.55
N ILE A 44 5.03 7.55 8.19
CA ILE A 44 3.60 7.50 8.57
C ILE A 44 3.19 8.55 9.61
N TYR A 45 4.09 8.96 10.50
CA TYR A 45 3.76 9.91 11.55
C TYR A 45 3.53 11.31 10.99
N ASP A 46 4.49 11.82 10.22
CA ASP A 46 4.39 13.13 9.56
C ASP A 46 3.23 13.14 8.57
N PHE A 47 3.05 12.06 7.82
CA PHE A 47 1.91 11.88 6.92
C PHE A 47 0.56 11.96 7.64
N THR A 48 0.39 11.20 8.73
CA THR A 48 -0.87 11.18 9.50
C THR A 48 -1.16 12.56 10.08
N LYS A 49 -0.13 13.22 10.63
CA LYS A 49 -0.24 14.57 11.18
C LYS A 49 -0.67 15.58 10.13
N LEU A 50 0.00 15.62 8.97
CA LEU A 50 -0.29 16.53 7.87
C LEU A 50 -1.68 16.28 7.26
N CYS A 51 -2.08 15.02 7.12
CA CYS A 51 -3.43 14.67 6.66
C CYS A 51 -4.50 15.22 7.61
N HIS A 52 -4.36 15.03 8.92
CA HIS A 52 -5.31 15.55 9.91
C HIS A 52 -5.40 17.07 9.88
N GLN A 53 -4.28 17.77 9.71
CA GLN A 53 -4.24 19.24 9.60
C GLN A 53 -4.99 19.77 8.38
N ASN A 54 -5.14 18.94 7.34
CA ASN A 54 -5.80 19.30 6.08
C ASN A 54 -7.16 18.60 5.90
N GLU A 55 -7.74 18.05 6.97
CA GLU A 55 -9.04 17.34 6.95
C GLU A 55 -9.10 16.16 5.96
N ILE A 56 -7.95 15.51 5.73
CA ILE A 56 -7.83 14.29 4.93
C ILE A 56 -7.79 13.11 5.87
N LYS A 57 -8.59 12.08 5.61
CA LYS A 57 -8.50 10.80 6.33
C LYS A 57 -7.23 10.05 5.89
N PRO A 58 -6.24 9.84 6.76
CA PRO A 58 -5.05 9.07 6.42
C PRO A 58 -5.35 7.57 6.47
N VAL A 59 -4.75 6.82 5.54
CA VAL A 59 -4.69 5.36 5.58
C VAL A 59 -3.22 4.95 5.49
N VAL A 60 -2.79 4.09 6.42
CA VAL A 60 -1.42 3.60 6.46
C VAL A 60 -1.35 2.27 5.74
N GLY A 61 -0.40 2.13 4.84
CA GLY A 61 -0.14 0.91 4.10
C GLY A 61 1.32 0.80 3.68
N VAL A 62 1.62 -0.25 2.92
CA VAL A 62 2.95 -0.50 2.36
C VAL A 62 2.79 -1.20 1.02
N GLU A 63 3.53 -0.75 0.02
CA GLU A 63 3.70 -1.52 -1.20
C GLU A 63 4.80 -2.57 -1.00
N ILE A 64 4.43 -3.85 -1.07
CA ILE A 64 5.34 -4.97 -0.87
C ILE A 64 5.96 -5.37 -2.20
N ARG A 65 7.29 -5.20 -2.29
CA ARG A 65 8.09 -5.55 -3.45
C ARG A 65 9.22 -6.50 -3.09
N SER A 66 9.60 -7.37 -4.02
CA SER A 66 10.84 -8.13 -3.96
C SER A 66 11.42 -8.23 -5.37
N GLU A 67 12.73 -8.06 -5.53
CA GLU A 67 13.42 -8.15 -6.83
C GLU A 67 12.78 -7.31 -7.95
N ASN A 68 12.32 -6.09 -7.62
CA ASN A 68 11.57 -5.17 -8.49
C ASN A 68 10.17 -5.65 -8.94
N GLU A 69 9.72 -6.79 -8.46
CA GLU A 69 8.36 -7.29 -8.66
C GLU A 69 7.43 -6.73 -7.58
N LEU A 70 6.26 -6.20 -7.99
CA LEU A 70 5.17 -5.84 -7.10
C LEU A 70 4.41 -7.11 -6.71
N TYR A 71 4.46 -7.49 -5.44
CA TYR A 71 3.68 -8.62 -4.93
C TYR A 71 2.25 -8.18 -4.62
N TYR A 72 2.09 -7.19 -3.75
CA TYR A 72 0.78 -6.64 -3.37
C TYR A 72 0.94 -5.33 -2.59
N ILE A 73 -0.16 -4.61 -2.44
CA ILE A 73 -0.28 -3.43 -1.59
C ILE A 73 -1.02 -3.83 -0.32
N THR A 74 -0.54 -3.37 0.83
CA THR A 74 -1.20 -3.56 2.13
C THR A 74 -1.85 -2.27 2.59
N LEU A 75 -3.01 -2.35 3.23
CA LEU A 75 -3.68 -1.23 3.91
C LEU A 75 -4.08 -1.68 5.31
N ALA A 76 -3.48 -1.09 6.34
CA ALA A 76 -3.78 -1.43 7.72
C ALA A 76 -5.17 -0.92 8.12
N LYS A 77 -5.99 -1.81 8.70
CA LYS A 77 -7.32 -1.47 9.25
C LYS A 77 -7.21 -0.64 10.52
N ASN A 78 -6.12 -0.84 11.27
CA ASN A 78 -5.85 -0.21 12.57
C ASN A 78 -4.36 -0.40 12.95
N ALA A 79 -4.00 0.05 14.16
CA ALA A 79 -2.63 -0.05 14.67
C ALA A 79 -2.10 -1.49 14.77
N LYS A 80 -2.96 -2.50 14.98
CA LYS A 80 -2.54 -3.92 14.97
C LYS A 80 -2.13 -4.34 13.56
N GLY A 81 -2.85 -3.88 12.53
CA GLY A 81 -2.47 -4.09 11.12
C GLY A 81 -1.11 -3.49 10.78
N ILE A 82 -0.82 -2.28 11.27
CA ILE A 82 0.52 -1.67 11.13
C ILE A 82 1.58 -2.56 11.78
N ALA A 83 1.29 -3.10 12.98
CA ALA A 83 2.21 -4.00 13.67
C ALA A 83 2.40 -5.34 12.92
N GLU A 84 1.36 -5.88 12.29
CA GLU A 84 1.45 -7.08 11.45
C GLU A 84 2.39 -6.87 10.25
N ILE A 85 2.20 -5.78 9.50
CA ILE A 85 3.04 -5.43 8.36
C ILE A 85 4.50 -5.26 8.80
N ASN A 86 4.73 -4.53 9.89
CA ASN A 86 6.07 -4.32 10.43
C ASN A 86 6.75 -5.62 10.87
N ARG A 87 6.03 -6.53 11.53
CA ARG A 87 6.62 -7.82 11.93
C ARG A 87 7.12 -8.60 10.71
N MET A 88 6.38 -8.58 9.61
CA MET A 88 6.80 -9.20 8.35
C MET A 88 8.05 -8.51 7.79
N LEU A 89 8.04 -7.18 7.65
CA LEU A 89 9.18 -6.41 7.12
C LEU A 89 10.43 -6.55 7.99
N THR A 90 10.30 -6.53 9.32
CA THR A 90 11.40 -6.78 10.26
C THR A 90 11.95 -8.19 10.11
N ALA A 91 11.10 -9.20 9.94
CA ALA A 91 11.57 -10.57 9.71
C ALA A 91 12.34 -10.70 8.39
N HIS A 92 11.92 -10.00 7.33
CA HIS A 92 12.66 -9.92 6.09
C HIS A 92 14.01 -9.20 6.28
N ASN A 93 13.99 -7.96 6.75
CA ASN A 93 15.18 -7.10 6.83
C ASN A 93 16.22 -7.59 7.85
N CYS A 94 15.80 -8.14 8.99
CA CYS A 94 16.72 -8.51 10.07
C CYS A 94 17.04 -10.01 10.13
N LYS A 95 16.20 -10.87 9.54
CA LYS A 95 16.36 -12.34 9.61
C LYS A 95 16.47 -13.00 8.25
N GLY A 96 16.46 -12.24 7.15
CA GLY A 96 16.56 -12.77 5.80
C GLY A 96 15.38 -13.63 5.37
N LYS A 97 14.22 -13.54 6.04
CA LYS A 97 13.03 -14.27 5.59
C LYS A 97 12.58 -13.74 4.24
N ILE A 98 12.21 -14.63 3.33
CA ILE A 98 11.67 -14.24 2.02
C ILE A 98 10.30 -13.57 2.22
N LEU A 99 10.06 -12.48 1.49
CA LEU A 99 8.73 -11.86 1.46
C LEU A 99 7.77 -12.79 0.73
N PRO A 100 6.60 -13.11 1.32
CA PRO A 100 5.64 -14.00 0.68
C PRO A 100 4.97 -13.26 -0.49
N LYS A 101 4.77 -13.96 -1.61
CA LYS A 101 4.06 -13.42 -2.79
C LYS A 101 2.55 -13.26 -2.57
N THR A 102 2.02 -13.94 -1.55
CA THR A 102 0.62 -13.84 -1.11
C THR A 102 0.55 -13.44 0.36
N ASN A 103 -0.66 -13.14 0.82
CA ASN A 103 -0.98 -12.74 2.19
C ASN A 103 -0.50 -13.80 3.20
N PRO A 104 0.41 -13.44 4.13
CA PRO A 104 0.89 -14.34 5.18
C PRO A 104 -0.09 -14.52 6.34
N ASP A 105 -1.38 -14.56 6.05
CA ASP A 105 -2.48 -14.65 7.03
C ASP A 105 -2.65 -13.38 7.90
N PHE A 106 -2.52 -12.20 7.29
CA PHE A 106 -2.87 -10.94 7.96
C PHE A 106 -4.35 -10.92 8.37
N LYS A 107 -4.63 -10.47 9.59
CA LYS A 107 -5.99 -10.37 10.14
C LYS A 107 -6.50 -8.93 10.06
N GLU A 108 -5.62 -7.99 10.34
CA GLU A 108 -5.94 -6.57 10.51
C GLU A 108 -5.48 -5.70 9.34
N VAL A 109 -5.25 -6.32 8.18
CA VAL A 109 -4.72 -5.69 6.96
C VAL A 109 -5.59 -6.09 5.77
N PHE A 110 -5.90 -5.14 4.91
CA PHE A 110 -6.40 -5.44 3.57
C PHE A 110 -5.22 -5.63 2.61
N VAL A 111 -5.29 -6.64 1.76
CA VAL A 111 -4.27 -6.95 0.76
C VAL A 111 -4.87 -6.72 -0.62
N VAL A 112 -4.18 -5.95 -1.45
CA VAL A 112 -4.62 -5.61 -2.81
C VAL A 112 -3.57 -6.10 -3.79
N TYR A 113 -3.90 -7.14 -4.54
CA TYR A 113 -3.02 -7.76 -5.53
C TYR A 113 -3.08 -7.03 -6.87
N PRO A 114 -1.96 -6.89 -7.60
CA PRO A 114 -2.00 -6.47 -8.99
C PRO A 114 -2.53 -7.61 -9.88
N LEU A 115 -3.02 -7.29 -11.09
CA LEU A 115 -3.52 -8.32 -12.03
C LEU A 115 -2.47 -9.37 -12.40
N GLU A 116 -1.20 -9.01 -12.30
CA GLU A 116 -0.05 -9.86 -12.60
C GLU A 116 0.24 -10.91 -11.50
N ASN A 117 -0.35 -10.77 -10.30
CA ASN A 117 -0.11 -11.66 -9.15
C ASN A 117 -1.41 -11.96 -8.39
N ILE A 118 -2.41 -12.49 -9.08
CA ILE A 118 -3.70 -12.88 -8.48
C ILE A 118 -3.55 -14.29 -7.84
N PRO A 119 -3.88 -14.48 -6.56
CA PRO A 119 -3.92 -15.81 -5.94
C PRO A 119 -5.10 -16.64 -6.46
N GLU A 120 -5.02 -17.97 -6.37
CA GLU A 120 -6.09 -18.88 -6.80
C GLU A 120 -7.43 -18.63 -6.07
N THR A 121 -7.36 -18.26 -4.80
CA THR A 121 -8.52 -17.95 -3.96
C THR A 121 -8.27 -16.67 -3.17
N LEU A 122 -9.27 -15.80 -3.09
CA LEU A 122 -9.22 -14.59 -2.28
C LEU A 122 -9.93 -14.82 -0.95
N LEU A 123 -9.29 -14.41 0.14
CA LEU A 123 -9.91 -14.28 1.46
C LEU A 123 -10.72 -12.98 1.56
N ASP A 124 -11.55 -12.85 2.60
CA ASP A 124 -12.43 -11.68 2.80
C ASP A 124 -11.69 -10.33 2.90
N ASN A 125 -10.42 -10.34 3.26
CA ASN A 125 -9.57 -9.15 3.35
C ASN A 125 -8.66 -8.95 2.13
N GLU A 126 -8.88 -9.71 1.06
CA GLU A 126 -8.07 -9.67 -0.15
C GLU A 126 -8.88 -9.16 -1.35
N PHE A 127 -8.21 -8.35 -2.18
CA PHE A 127 -8.82 -7.71 -3.33
C PHE A 127 -7.87 -7.72 -4.51
N ILE A 128 -8.43 -7.56 -5.71
CA ILE A 128 -7.67 -7.34 -6.93
C ILE A 128 -7.73 -5.84 -7.25
N GLY A 129 -6.56 -5.22 -7.34
CA GLY A 129 -6.38 -3.84 -7.75
C GLY A 129 -6.38 -3.73 -9.26
N VAL A 130 -7.25 -2.87 -9.79
CA VAL A 130 -7.41 -2.65 -11.23
C VAL A 130 -7.06 -1.20 -11.53
N LYS A 131 -6.04 -0.98 -12.37
CA LYS A 131 -5.70 0.36 -12.86
C LYS A 131 -6.65 0.77 -13.98
N ALA A 132 -6.82 2.08 -14.20
CA ALA A 132 -7.71 2.60 -15.23
C ALA A 132 -7.37 2.05 -16.63
N GLU A 133 -6.09 1.88 -16.93
CA GLU A 133 -5.60 1.35 -18.21
C GLU A 133 -5.87 -0.15 -18.37
N GLN A 134 -6.07 -0.86 -17.24
CA GLN A 134 -6.33 -2.30 -17.19
C GLN A 134 -7.83 -2.64 -17.30
N LEU A 135 -8.72 -1.64 -17.34
CA LEU A 135 -10.17 -1.88 -17.42
C LEU A 135 -10.56 -2.78 -18.61
N ASN A 136 -9.92 -2.59 -19.76
CA ASN A 136 -10.17 -3.39 -20.95
C ASN A 136 -9.81 -4.88 -20.78
N LEU A 137 -8.88 -5.20 -19.88
CA LEU A 137 -8.49 -6.58 -19.61
C LEU A 137 -9.63 -7.34 -18.95
N ILE A 138 -10.40 -6.69 -18.06
CA ILE A 138 -11.52 -7.31 -17.34
C ILE A 138 -12.68 -7.65 -18.27
N PHE A 139 -13.01 -6.74 -19.19
CA PHE A 139 -14.15 -6.94 -20.10
C PHE A 139 -13.82 -7.90 -21.25
N ASN A 140 -12.56 -7.96 -21.67
CA ASN A 140 -12.12 -8.85 -22.74
C ASN A 140 -11.65 -10.22 -22.25
N SER A 141 -11.26 -10.35 -20.97
CA SER A 141 -11.13 -11.63 -20.31
C SER A 141 -12.50 -12.06 -19.78
N MET A 142 -13.30 -12.72 -20.61
CA MET A 142 -14.24 -13.67 -20.03
C MET A 142 -13.41 -14.69 -19.24
N LEU A 143 -13.55 -14.64 -17.91
CA LEU A 143 -13.33 -15.78 -17.02
C LEU A 143 -14.01 -17.03 -17.59
#